data_AF-A0A845ZLM8-F1
#
_entry.id   AF-A0A845ZLM8-F1
#
_cell.length_a   1.000
_cell.length_b   1.000
_cell.length_c   1.000
_cell.angle_alpha   90.00
_cell.angle_beta   90.00
_cell.angle_gamma   90.00
#
_symmetry.space_group_name_H-M   'P 1'
#
loop_
_entity.id
_entity.type
_entity.pdbx_description
1 polymer ?
#
loop_
_entity_poly.entity_id
_entity_poly.type
_entity_poly.pdbx_seq_one_letter_code
_entity_poly.pdbx_strand_id
1 'polypeptide(L)'
;EVFGSAGNIAVSNNTPHRAVLSDADGVHGALPLHFFLERYMDAYVAEMEAFIQAIAHDGPVPATGLDGRIPVVMGLAAWQSHRENRPVKLSEIA
;
A
#
# COMPACT_ATOMS: atom_id res chain seq x y z
N GLU A 1 4.20 6.77 5.23
CA GLU A 1 4.90 7.48 6.32
C GLU A 1 4.12 7.25 7.60
N VAL A 2 4.80 7.04 8.72
CA VAL A 2 4.18 6.95 10.05
C VAL A 2 5.01 7.83 10.99
N PHE A 3 4.39 8.91 11.46
CA PHE A 3 4.95 9.81 12.47
C PHE A 3 4.34 9.50 13.85
N GLY A 4 5.19 9.40 14.86
CA GLY A 4 4.81 9.08 16.24
C GLY A 4 5.67 9.81 17.27
N SER A 5 5.35 9.60 18.55
CA SER A 5 6.00 10.31 19.67
C SER A 5 7.51 10.13 19.76
N ALA A 6 8.04 9.04 19.21
CA ALA A 6 9.47 8.71 19.22
C ALA A 6 10.18 8.96 17.88
N GLY A 7 9.49 9.47 16.86
CA GLY A 7 10.09 9.75 15.55
C GLY A 7 9.20 9.38 14.36
N ASN A 8 9.83 9.19 13.20
CA ASN A 8 9.16 8.95 11.92
C ASN A 8 9.82 7.77 11.19
N ILE A 9 9.00 6.94 10.54
CA ILE A 9 9.45 6.03 9.48
C ILE A 9 8.72 6.28 8.16
N ALA A 10 9.49 6.31 7.07
CA ALA A 10 8.98 6.42 5.70
C ALA A 10 9.66 5.40 4.80
N VAL A 11 8.91 4.92 3.80
CA VAL A 11 9.40 4.01 2.75
C VAL A 11 9.26 4.75 1.43
N SER A 12 10.39 5.01 0.77
CA SER A 12 10.43 5.69 -0.53
C SER A 12 10.04 4.75 -1.67
N ASN A 13 9.73 5.32 -2.85
CA ASN A 13 9.50 4.53 -4.05
C ASN A 13 10.73 3.71 -4.44
N ASN A 14 10.47 2.51 -4.96
CA ASN A 14 11.49 1.70 -5.59
C ASN A 14 11.82 2.27 -6.97
N THR A 15 13.11 2.36 -7.28
CA THR A 15 13.62 2.72 -8.60
C THR A 15 14.42 1.55 -9.18
N PRO A 16 14.49 1.41 -10.51
CA PRO A 16 15.22 0.30 -11.15
C PRO A 16 16.74 0.36 -10.88
N HIS A 17 17.27 1.56 -10.61
CA HIS A 17 18.67 1.75 -10.24
C HIS A 17 18.82 2.98 -9.33
N ARG A 18 20.03 3.14 -8.77
CA ARG A 18 20.42 4.27 -7.90
C ARG A 18 21.35 5.28 -8.58
N ALA A 19 21.56 5.14 -9.89
CA ALA A 19 22.38 6.11 -10.64
C ALA A 19 21.80 7.53 -10.53
N VAL A 20 22.71 8.49 -10.40
CA VAL A 20 22.42 9.93 -10.39
C VAL A 20 23.29 10.58 -11.46
N LEU A 21 22.68 11.39 -12.31
CA LEU A 21 23.37 12.22 -13.28
C LEU A 21 23.33 13.67 -12.81
N SER A 22 24.49 14.32 -12.76
CA SER A 22 24.60 15.75 -12.52
C SER A 22 25.15 16.42 -13.77
N ASP A 23 24.38 17.31 -14.38
CA ASP A 23 24.76 18.08 -15.56
C ASP A 23 24.44 19.58 -15.39
N ALA A 24 24.56 20.35 -16.47
CA ALA A 24 24.28 21.79 -16.43
C ALA A 24 22.80 22.13 -16.16
N ASP A 25 21.90 21.17 -16.40
CA ASP A 25 20.45 21.34 -16.29
C ASP A 25 19.90 20.83 -14.95
N GLY A 26 20.66 20.04 -14.19
CA GLY A 26 20.33 19.68 -12.81
C GLY A 26 20.87 18.33 -12.34
N VAL A 27 20.18 17.79 -11.33
CA VAL A 27 20.46 16.47 -10.74
C VAL A 27 19.29 15.54 -11.06
N HIS A 28 19.57 14.48 -11.80
CA HIS A 28 18.58 13.56 -12.35
C HIS A 28 18.72 12.18 -11.72
N GLY A 29 17.60 11.60 -11.31
CA GLY A 29 17.51 10.26 -10.76
C GLY A 29 16.57 9.38 -11.58
N ALA A 30 16.61 8.08 -11.28
CA ALA A 30 15.69 7.12 -11.87
C ALA A 30 14.24 7.42 -11.49
N LEU A 31 13.32 7.21 -12.43
CA LEU A 31 11.89 7.21 -12.16
C LEU A 31 11.50 5.98 -11.31
N PRO A 32 10.38 6.03 -10.56
CA PRO A 32 9.83 4.86 -9.91
C PRO A 32 9.57 3.71 -10.89
N LEU A 33 9.56 2.47 -10.38
CA LEU A 33 9.11 1.31 -11.17
C LEU A 33 7.72 1.58 -11.76
N HIS A 34 7.62 1.41 -13.08
CA HIS A 34 6.45 1.84 -13.84
C HIS A 34 5.30 0.84 -13.77
N PHE A 35 5.61 -0.46 -13.85
CA PHE A 35 4.57 -1.49 -13.90
C PHE A 35 4.36 -2.15 -12.53
N PHE A 36 3.09 -2.35 -12.16
CA PHE A 36 2.75 -2.85 -10.83
C PHE A 36 3.34 -4.24 -10.55
N LEU A 37 3.43 -5.11 -11.56
CA LEU A 37 4.06 -6.43 -11.39
C LEU A 37 5.53 -6.30 -11.05
N GLU A 38 6.28 -5.40 -11.70
CA GLU A 38 7.69 -5.16 -11.37
C GLU A 38 7.83 -4.60 -9.96
N ARG A 39 6.88 -3.75 -9.55
CA ARG A 39 6.88 -3.15 -8.21
C ARG A 39 6.53 -4.13 -7.11
N TYR A 40 5.66 -5.11 -7.37
CA TYR A 40 5.04 -5.96 -6.35
C TYR A 40 5.26 -7.46 -6.55
N MET A 41 6.16 -7.88 -7.45
CA MET A 41 6.46 -9.31 -7.65
C MET A 41 6.80 -10.01 -6.33
N ASP A 42 7.70 -9.43 -5.54
CA ASP A 42 8.08 -9.97 -4.23
C ASP A 42 6.90 -10.03 -3.25
N ALA A 43 5.97 -9.07 -3.36
CA ALA A 43 4.77 -9.06 -2.52
C ALA A 43 3.80 -10.20 -2.90
N TYR A 44 3.62 -10.47 -4.19
CA TYR A 44 2.81 -11.61 -4.65
C TYR A 44 3.43 -12.95 -4.26
N VAL A 45 4.75 -13.08 -4.35
CA VAL A 45 5.46 -14.28 -3.87
C VAL A 45 5.22 -14.48 -2.38
N ALA A 46 5.43 -13.43 -1.56
CA ALA A 46 5.22 -13.50 -0.12
C ALA A 46 3.76 -13.79 0.27
N GLU A 47 2.79 -13.21 -0.45
CA GLU A 47 1.36 -13.48 -0.25
C GLU A 47 1.03 -14.95 -0.51
N MET A 48 1.50 -15.50 -1.64
CA MET A 48 1.27 -16.90 -2.01
C MET A 48 1.94 -17.86 -1.02
N GLU A 49 3.17 -17.57 -0.61
CA GLU A 49 3.86 -18.35 0.43
C GLU A 49 3.06 -18.36 1.73
N ALA A 50 2.60 -17.20 2.20
CA ALA A 50 1.83 -17.10 3.44
C ALA A 50 0.50 -17.87 3.35
N PHE A 51 -0.18 -17.81 2.21
CA PHE A 51 -1.41 -18.57 1.98
C PHE A 51 -1.18 -20.08 1.97
N ILE A 52 -0.13 -20.55 1.28
CA ILE A 52 0.25 -21.97 1.26
C ILE A 52 0.59 -22.45 2.68
N GLN A 53 1.32 -21.64 3.46
CA GLN A 53 1.67 -21.97 4.84
C GLN A 53 0.42 -22.11 5.73
N ALA A 54 -0.56 -21.21 5.57
CA ALA A 54 -1.83 -21.28 6.30
C ALA A 54 -2.58 -22.58 5.98
N ILE A 55 -2.64 -22.99 4.70
CA ILE A 55 -3.26 -24.26 4.31
C ILE A 55 -2.50 -25.46 4.88
N ALA A 56 -1.19 -25.50 4.71
CA ALA A 56 -0.36 -26.66 5.07
C ALA A 56 -0.40 -26.98 6.57
N HIS A 57 -0.64 -25.97 7.41
CA HIS A 57 -0.61 -26.08 8.86
C HIS A 57 -1.97 -25.86 9.53
N ASP A 58 -3.06 -25.77 8.75
CA ASP A 58 -4.40 -25.44 9.24
C ASP A 58 -4.41 -24.17 10.13
N GLY A 59 -3.65 -23.16 9.69
CA GLY A 59 -3.40 -21.91 10.40
C GLY A 59 -4.26 -20.74 9.90
N PRO A 60 -4.28 -19.61 10.63
CA PRO A 60 -5.00 -18.42 10.19
C PRO A 60 -4.35 -17.82 8.93
N VAL A 61 -5.19 -17.28 8.04
CA VAL A 61 -4.71 -16.47 6.91
C VAL A 61 -4.37 -15.05 7.38
N PRO A 62 -3.29 -14.41 6.87
CA PRO A 62 -2.91 -13.05 7.28
C PRO A 62 -3.92 -11.97 6.90
N ALA A 63 -4.69 -12.20 5.83
CA ALA A 63 -5.76 -11.32 5.38
C ALA A 63 -7.06 -12.12 5.28
N THR A 64 -8.04 -11.75 6.08
CA THR A 64 -9.33 -12.44 6.18
C THR A 64 -10.39 -11.77 5.31
N GLY A 65 -11.57 -12.38 5.20
CA GLY A 65 -12.71 -11.76 4.52
C GLY A 65 -13.15 -10.44 5.17
N LEU A 66 -12.96 -10.28 6.48
CA LEU A 66 -13.24 -9.02 7.17
C LEU A 66 -12.31 -7.90 6.70
N ASP A 67 -11.03 -8.22 6.50
CA ASP A 67 -10.03 -7.30 5.97
C ASP A 67 -10.31 -6.90 4.51
N GLY A 68 -11.12 -7.70 3.79
CA GLY A 68 -11.69 -7.32 2.49
C GLY A 68 -12.90 -6.38 2.59
N ARG A 69 -13.76 -6.53 3.60
CA ARG A 69 -14.97 -5.68 3.78
C ARG A 69 -14.62 -4.27 4.25
N ILE A 70 -13.75 -4.15 5.24
CA ILE A 70 -13.39 -2.87 5.87
C ILE A 70 -12.96 -1.80 4.83
N PRO A 71 -12.03 -2.06 3.89
CA PRO A 71 -11.62 -1.07 2.91
C PRO A 71 -12.73 -0.69 1.91
N VAL A 72 -13.67 -1.59 1.61
CA VAL A 72 -14.86 -1.26 0.81
C VAL A 72 -15.71 -0.22 1.52
N VAL A 73 -15.97 -0.42 2.81
CA VAL A 73 -16.69 0.54 3.66
C VAL A 73 -15.96 1.89 3.72
N MET A 74 -14.62 1.87 3.89
CA MET A 74 -13.80 3.09 3.85
C MET A 74 -13.90 3.82 2.51
N GLY A 75 -13.87 3.09 1.39
CA GLY A 75 -14.02 3.66 0.05
C GLY A 75 -15.39 4.31 -0.16
N LEU A 76 -16.47 3.67 0.30
CA LEU A 76 -17.82 4.24 0.26
C LEU A 76 -17.95 5.50 1.14
N ALA A 77 -17.36 5.50 2.33
CA ALA A 77 -17.33 6.67 3.21
C ALA A 77 -16.57 7.84 2.57
N ALA A 78 -15.42 7.56 1.94
CA ALA A 78 -14.63 8.56 1.22
C ALA A 78 -15.41 9.14 0.02
N TRP A 79 -16.14 8.28 -0.71
CA TRP A 79 -17.00 8.72 -1.81
C TRP A 79 -18.14 9.64 -1.34
N GLN A 80 -18.80 9.28 -0.24
CA GLN A 80 -19.84 10.13 0.35
C GLN A 80 -19.26 11.46 0.86
N SER A 81 -18.11 11.42 1.55
CA SER A 81 -17.38 12.60 2.02
C SER A 81 -17.06 13.57 0.88
N HIS A 82 -16.57 13.07 -0.24
CA HIS A 82 -16.29 13.88 -1.42
C HIS A 82 -17.54 14.62 -1.94
N ARG A 83 -18.70 13.96 -1.94
CA ARG A 83 -19.96 14.53 -2.44
C ARG A 83 -20.61 15.51 -1.48
N GLU A 84 -20.49 15.27 -0.18
CA GLU A 84 -21.12 16.09 0.85
C GLU A 84 -20.19 17.18 1.40
N ASN A 85 -18.92 17.17 0.97
CA ASN A 85 -17.88 18.10 1.43
C ASN A 85 -17.78 18.14 2.98
N ARG A 86 -17.89 16.97 3.62
CA ARG A 86 -17.75 16.81 5.06
C ARG A 86 -17.13 15.47 5.43
N PRO A 87 -16.49 15.33 6.60
CA PRO A 87 -16.12 14.03 7.14
C PRO A 87 -17.35 13.13 7.34
N VAL A 88 -17.19 11.84 7.03
CA VAL A 88 -18.20 10.80 7.20
C VAL A 88 -17.63 9.71 8.11
N LYS A 89 -18.33 9.38 9.19
CA LYS A 89 -17.97 8.27 10.07
C LYS A 89 -18.27 6.95 9.39
N LEU A 90 -17.45 5.92 9.62
CA LEU A 90 -17.70 4.60 9.06
C LEU A 90 -19.05 4.00 9.52
N SER A 91 -19.55 4.40 10.69
CA SER A 91 -20.89 4.01 11.18
C SER A 91 -22.06 4.56 10.36
N GLU A 92 -21.81 5.50 9.44
CA GLU A 92 -22.81 6.02 8.51
C GLU A 92 -22.95 5.14 7.25
N ILE A 93 -22.02 4.20 7.02
CA ILE A 93 -22.02 3.30 5.86
C ILE A 93 -22.51 1.91 6.31
N ALA A 94 -23.55 1.41 5.64
CA ALA A 94 -24.14 0.08 5.87
C ALA A 94 -23.27 -1.06 5.30
#